data_AF-A0A437M713-F1
#
_entry.id   AF-A0A437M713-F1
#
_cell.length_a   1.000
_cell.length_b   1.000
_cell.length_c   1.000
_cell.angle_alpha   90.00
_cell.angle_beta   90.00
_cell.angle_gamma   90.00
#
_symmetry.space_group_name_H-M   'P 1'
#
loop_
_entity.id
_entity.type
_entity.pdbx_description
1 polymer ?
#
loop_
_entity_poly.entity_id
_entity_poly.type
_entity_poly.pdbx_seq_one_letter_code
_entity_poly.pdbx_strand_id
1 'polypeptide(L)'
;MVSVRSMVGRAVLGLSGAVLIAQPAFAQDYMDQVIDQNFQSMSLYAGSVPIEYEAKRAFKSRVSSARPAPRGLAAAFSGGGGGAAASAAPIPLTYSSTPAIRKQAMAEFLGRVRQKNPAHASAAAAQFAKHDYAKIWQGIVAPFGLKSNDAGDAMTAYLVLGWMIVNGAGDPSPADVRGVRSQIGTALSRDSRFNSPSGRAKLGEEFKILFVTLHSGWQSARKEGNLSQYGRGVSQMMLQQSGIDLSSVALRGGFVPKRG
;
A
#
# COMPACT_ATOMS: atom_id res chain seq x y z
N MET A 1 -60.66 -7.54 -4.58
CA MET A 1 -59.61 -7.99 -3.62
C MET A 1 -59.13 -9.34 -4.15
N VAL A 2 -57.88 -9.62 -4.53
CA VAL A 2 -56.56 -9.07 -4.20
C VAL A 2 -55.66 -9.19 -5.45
N SER A 3 -54.79 -8.19 -5.59
CA SER A 3 -53.81 -7.99 -6.66
C SER A 3 -52.63 -8.99 -6.55
N VAL A 4 -52.27 -9.66 -7.64
CA VAL A 4 -50.99 -10.39 -7.75
C VAL A 4 -50.01 -9.50 -8.51
N ARG A 5 -49.07 -8.94 -7.75
CA ARG A 5 -48.04 -8.02 -8.22
C ARG A 5 -46.89 -8.82 -8.84
N SER A 6 -46.60 -8.51 -10.10
CA SER A 6 -45.44 -8.99 -10.85
C SER A 6 -44.14 -8.55 -10.16
N MET A 7 -43.28 -9.50 -9.79
CA MET A 7 -41.95 -9.25 -9.25
C MET A 7 -40.92 -9.48 -10.37
N VAL A 8 -40.56 -8.39 -11.03
CA VAL A 8 -39.44 -8.32 -11.98
C VAL A 8 -38.14 -8.38 -11.17
N GLY A 9 -37.47 -9.54 -11.21
CA GLY A 9 -36.10 -9.71 -10.74
C GLY A 9 -35.14 -8.98 -11.68
N ARG A 10 -34.63 -7.81 -11.27
CA ARG A 10 -33.54 -7.13 -11.97
C ARG A 10 -32.23 -7.81 -11.59
N ALA A 11 -31.70 -8.62 -12.51
CA ALA A 11 -30.32 -9.08 -12.48
C ALA A 11 -29.40 -7.86 -12.64
N VAL A 12 -28.62 -7.55 -11.61
CA VAL A 12 -27.50 -6.60 -11.72
C VAL A 12 -26.34 -7.37 -12.35
N LEU A 13 -26.19 -7.20 -13.66
CA LEU A 13 -25.03 -7.64 -14.43
C LEU A 13 -23.78 -6.93 -13.89
N GLY A 14 -22.93 -7.68 -13.21
CA GLY A 14 -21.57 -7.27 -12.87
C GLY A 14 -20.74 -7.12 -14.14
N LEU A 15 -20.44 -5.88 -14.52
CA LEU A 15 -19.47 -5.57 -15.57
C LEU A 15 -18.05 -5.81 -15.03
N SER A 16 -17.63 -7.07 -15.06
CA SER A 16 -16.22 -7.47 -14.94
C SER A 16 -15.50 -7.11 -16.24
N GLY A 17 -15.11 -5.84 -16.38
CA GLY A 17 -14.19 -5.39 -17.42
C GLY A 17 -12.78 -5.87 -17.12
N ALA A 18 -12.47 -7.13 -17.46
CA ALA A 18 -11.11 -7.66 -17.39
C ALA A 18 -10.26 -6.99 -18.49
N VAL A 19 -9.45 -6.00 -18.11
CA VAL A 19 -8.37 -5.52 -18.98
C VAL A 19 -7.34 -6.65 -19.12
N LEU A 20 -7.32 -7.26 -20.29
CA LEU A 20 -6.47 -8.39 -20.65
C LEU A 20 -5.06 -7.89 -20.96
N ILE A 21 -4.28 -7.63 -19.91
CA ILE A 21 -2.82 -7.45 -20.04
C ILE A 21 -2.20 -8.85 -19.97
N ALA A 22 -1.58 -9.30 -21.07
CA ALA A 22 -0.67 -10.45 -21.06
C ALA A 22 0.50 -10.09 -20.15
N GLN A 23 0.63 -10.77 -19.01
CA GLN A 23 1.69 -10.52 -18.04
C GLN A 23 2.75 -11.62 -18.18
N PRO A 24 4.04 -11.28 -18.31
CA PRO A 24 5.10 -12.28 -18.23
C PRO A 24 5.17 -12.85 -16.81
N ALA A 25 5.64 -14.09 -16.67
CA ALA A 25 5.86 -14.86 -15.42
C ALA A 25 6.80 -14.21 -14.37
N PHE A 26 7.10 -12.95 -14.58
CA PHE A 26 8.03 -12.08 -13.88
C PHE A 26 7.47 -11.47 -12.61
N ALA A 27 6.15 -11.41 -12.45
CA ALA A 27 5.52 -10.79 -11.30
C ALA A 27 5.81 -11.54 -9.97
N GLN A 28 6.20 -12.82 -10.04
CA GLN A 28 6.54 -13.64 -8.88
C GLN A 28 7.93 -13.30 -8.33
N ASP A 29 9.00 -13.45 -9.12
CA ASP A 29 10.38 -13.06 -8.75
C ASP A 29 10.47 -11.57 -8.40
N TYR A 30 9.61 -10.75 -9.01
CA TYR A 30 9.50 -9.33 -8.75
C TYR A 30 9.02 -9.04 -7.35
N MET A 31 8.02 -9.78 -6.86
CA MET A 31 7.51 -9.53 -5.52
C MET A 31 8.47 -10.05 -4.47
N ASP A 32 9.02 -11.26 -4.59
CA ASP A 32 10.01 -11.81 -3.61
C ASP A 32 11.19 -10.85 -3.37
N GLN A 33 11.52 -9.98 -4.35
CA GLN A 33 12.59 -8.98 -4.24
C GLN A 33 12.13 -7.57 -3.85
N VAL A 34 10.92 -7.14 -4.24
CA VAL A 34 10.30 -5.90 -3.72
C VAL A 34 9.96 -6.03 -2.24
N ILE A 35 9.70 -7.27 -1.79
CA ILE A 35 9.42 -7.67 -0.41
C ILE A 35 10.54 -7.20 0.56
N ASP A 36 11.82 -7.34 0.19
CA ASP A 36 12.99 -6.94 0.99
C ASP A 36 13.27 -5.41 1.03
N GLN A 37 12.67 -4.60 0.14
CA GLN A 37 13.23 -3.29 -0.25
C GLN A 37 12.61 -2.02 0.34
N ASN A 38 11.30 -1.96 0.59
CA ASN A 38 10.69 -0.68 1.01
C ASN A 38 11.11 -0.24 2.43
N PHE A 39 11.68 -1.14 3.24
CA PHE A 39 12.17 -0.80 4.58
C PHE A 39 13.45 0.05 4.53
N GLN A 40 14.44 -0.29 3.70
CA GLN A 40 15.69 0.49 3.63
C GLN A 40 15.45 1.87 2.99
N SER A 41 14.55 1.96 2.01
CA SER A 41 14.27 3.23 1.33
C SER A 41 13.42 4.18 2.17
N MET A 42 12.47 3.69 2.98
CA MET A 42 11.80 4.52 4.00
C MET A 42 12.73 4.92 5.15
N SER A 43 13.78 4.13 5.43
CA SER A 43 14.85 4.48 6.38
C SER A 43 15.89 5.45 5.80
N LEU A 44 16.16 5.44 4.49
CA LEU A 44 17.13 6.32 3.82
C LEU A 44 16.61 7.75 3.66
N TYR A 45 15.28 7.96 3.67
CA TYR A 45 14.69 9.30 3.76
C TYR A 45 14.84 9.96 5.15
N ALA A 46 15.40 9.25 6.14
CA ALA A 46 15.73 9.79 7.46
C ALA A 46 17.12 10.46 7.53
N GLY A 47 17.87 10.53 6.42
CA GLY A 47 19.07 11.36 6.37
C GLY A 47 19.85 11.25 5.06
N SER A 48 19.88 12.35 4.29
CA SER A 48 21.07 12.81 3.55
C SER A 48 20.77 14.01 2.66
N VAL A 49 21.53 15.09 2.87
CA VAL A 49 22.65 15.47 1.99
C VAL A 49 23.66 16.33 2.77
N PRO A 50 24.99 16.32 2.49
CA PRO A 50 25.78 15.37 1.70
C PRO A 50 27.14 14.93 2.36
N ILE A 51 27.90 14.14 1.58
CA ILE A 51 29.35 13.85 1.61
C ILE A 51 29.81 12.50 2.19
N GLU A 52 30.06 11.59 1.26
CA GLU A 52 30.87 10.39 1.35
C GLU A 52 32.32 10.74 1.75
N TYR A 53 32.69 10.50 3.01
CA TYR A 53 33.97 9.85 3.36
C TYR A 53 34.06 9.46 4.85
N GLU A 54 33.26 10.08 5.73
CA GLU A 54 33.37 9.85 7.19
C GLU A 54 32.50 8.68 7.73
N ALA A 55 31.46 8.26 6.99
CA ALA A 55 30.50 7.25 7.46
C ALA A 55 31.10 5.85 7.68
N LYS A 56 32.21 5.52 7.00
CA LYS A 56 32.84 4.19 7.13
C LYS A 56 33.51 3.97 8.50
N ARG A 57 33.93 5.03 9.19
CA ARG A 57 34.46 4.92 10.56
C ARG A 57 33.37 4.90 11.62
N ALA A 58 32.29 5.65 11.42
CA ALA A 58 31.17 5.69 12.37
C ALA A 58 30.34 4.40 12.38
N PHE A 59 30.23 3.69 11.24
CA PHE A 59 29.43 2.46 11.11
C PHE A 59 29.91 1.33 12.03
N LYS A 60 31.23 1.11 12.17
CA LYS A 60 31.78 0.03 13.01
C LYS A 60 31.45 0.21 14.51
N SER A 61 31.21 1.45 14.95
CA SER A 61 30.86 1.76 16.35
C SER A 61 29.36 1.72 16.67
N ARG A 62 28.49 1.65 15.65
CA ARG A 62 27.02 1.75 15.81
C ARG A 62 26.26 0.44 15.59
N VAL A 63 26.96 -0.64 15.19
CA VAL A 63 26.37 -1.98 15.03
C VAL A 63 25.93 -2.58 16.38
N SER A 64 26.32 -2.00 17.52
CA SER A 64 25.94 -2.48 18.86
C SER A 64 24.65 -1.88 19.44
N SER A 65 23.89 -1.09 18.68
CA SER A 65 22.62 -0.53 19.16
C SER A 65 21.57 -0.53 18.04
N ALA A 66 20.97 -1.70 17.81
CA ALA A 66 19.81 -1.86 16.95
C ALA A 66 18.65 -0.99 17.47
N ARG A 67 18.27 0.05 16.72
CA ARG A 67 17.12 0.90 17.02
C ARG A 67 15.85 0.25 16.43
N PRO A 68 14.76 0.10 17.21
CA PRO A 68 13.54 -0.55 16.73
C PRO A 68 12.77 0.30 15.70
N ALA A 69 12.00 -0.38 14.84
CA ALA A 69 11.09 0.17 13.84
C ALA A 69 10.09 1.21 14.41
N PRO A 70 9.53 2.12 13.58
CA PRO A 70 8.62 3.16 14.06
C PRO A 70 7.36 2.56 14.70
N ARG A 71 7.23 2.73 16.02
CA ARG A 71 6.13 2.25 16.88
C ARG A 71 4.72 2.74 16.50
N GLY A 72 4.55 3.58 15.47
CA GLY A 72 3.31 4.32 15.20
C GLY A 72 2.19 3.52 14.51
N LEU A 73 2.50 2.71 13.50
CA LEU A 73 1.49 1.99 12.71
C LEU A 73 0.95 0.79 13.50
N ALA A 74 1.82 -0.12 13.95
CA ALA A 74 1.41 -1.25 14.78
C ALA A 74 0.59 -0.82 16.01
N ALA A 75 0.97 0.27 16.69
CA ALA A 75 0.21 0.80 17.83
C ALA A 75 -1.18 1.35 17.44
N ALA A 76 -1.34 1.90 16.24
CA ALA A 76 -2.63 2.37 15.74
C ALA A 76 -3.63 1.21 15.47
N PHE A 77 -3.15 -0.02 15.31
CA PHE A 77 -3.97 -1.21 15.05
C PHE A 77 -4.12 -2.13 16.28
N SER A 78 -3.41 -1.84 17.38
CA SER A 78 -3.33 -2.72 18.57
C SER A 78 -4.48 -2.53 19.58
N GLY A 79 -5.47 -1.67 19.30
CA GLY A 79 -6.77 -1.63 20.00
C GLY A 79 -6.76 -1.91 21.51
N GLY A 80 -6.17 -1.01 22.30
CA GLY A 80 -6.32 -0.96 23.77
C GLY A 80 -6.78 0.43 24.19
N GLY A 81 -7.97 0.51 24.81
CA GLY A 81 -8.61 1.77 25.18
C GLY A 81 -7.88 2.59 26.24
N GLY A 82 -8.27 3.87 26.36
CA GLY A 82 -8.06 4.69 27.55
C GLY A 82 -6.83 5.59 27.51
N GLY A 83 -6.98 6.77 26.90
CA GLY A 83 -6.04 7.86 27.06
C GLY A 83 -6.47 9.05 26.23
N ALA A 84 -7.17 9.99 26.85
CA ALA A 84 -7.56 11.27 26.25
C ALA A 84 -6.31 12.12 25.98
N ALA A 85 -5.52 11.73 24.97
CA ALA A 85 -4.56 12.62 24.34
C ALA A 85 -5.38 13.60 23.50
N ALA A 86 -5.23 14.89 23.80
CA ALA A 86 -5.91 15.99 23.13
C ALA A 86 -6.10 15.71 21.64
N SER A 87 -7.36 15.72 21.17
CA SER A 87 -7.72 15.58 19.76
C SER A 87 -7.05 16.70 18.97
N ALA A 88 -5.83 16.45 18.49
CA ALA A 88 -5.23 17.25 17.45
C ALA A 88 -6.19 17.20 16.25
N ALA A 89 -6.53 18.38 15.72
CA ALA A 89 -7.42 18.49 14.56
C ALA A 89 -6.89 17.57 13.44
N PRO A 90 -7.75 16.80 12.76
CA PRO A 90 -7.33 15.91 11.69
C PRO A 90 -6.54 16.71 10.64
N ILE A 91 -5.25 16.40 10.46
CA ILE A 91 -4.45 17.03 9.42
C ILE A 91 -5.01 16.56 8.06
N PRO A 92 -5.32 17.47 7.13
CA PRO A 92 -5.73 17.08 5.79
C PRO A 92 -4.58 16.30 5.13
N LEU A 93 -4.85 15.05 4.76
CA LEU A 93 -3.88 14.19 4.06
C LEU A 93 -3.94 14.36 2.54
N THR A 94 -4.70 15.35 2.08
CA THR A 94 -4.83 15.71 0.67
C THR A 94 -3.57 16.39 0.14
N TYR A 95 -3.36 16.25 -1.16
CA TYR A 95 -2.24 16.85 -1.87
C TYR A 95 -2.62 17.20 -3.32
N SER A 96 -1.75 17.93 -4.02
CA SER A 96 -1.91 18.21 -5.45
C SER A 96 -0.93 17.34 -6.25
N SER A 97 -1.47 16.47 -7.10
CA SER A 97 -0.67 15.59 -7.97
C SER A 97 -0.36 16.30 -9.28
N THR A 98 0.93 16.55 -9.56
CA THR A 98 1.39 17.12 -10.83
C THR A 98 2.11 16.06 -11.68
N PRO A 99 2.19 16.22 -13.01
CA PRO A 99 2.97 15.32 -13.85
C PRO A 99 4.43 15.18 -13.40
N ALA A 100 5.03 16.26 -12.89
CA ALA A 100 6.40 16.25 -12.38
C ALA A 100 6.55 15.35 -11.13
N ILE A 101 5.64 15.47 -10.15
CA ILE A 101 5.65 14.63 -8.95
C ILE A 101 5.44 13.16 -9.33
N ARG A 102 4.50 12.88 -10.24
CA ARG A 102 4.25 11.52 -10.71
C ARG A 102 5.46 10.90 -11.40
N LYS A 103 6.14 11.68 -12.25
CA LYS A 103 7.38 11.26 -12.92
C LYS A 103 8.50 11.01 -11.92
N GLN A 104 8.64 11.88 -10.91
CA GLN A 104 9.64 11.73 -9.87
C GLN A 104 9.39 10.48 -9.03
N ALA A 105 8.16 10.26 -8.54
CA ALA A 105 7.81 9.07 -7.76
C ALA A 105 8.10 7.78 -8.56
N MET A 106 7.72 7.77 -9.84
CA MET A 106 8.03 6.66 -10.74
C MET A 106 9.53 6.42 -10.92
N ALA A 107 10.31 7.48 -11.15
CA ALA A 107 11.75 7.38 -11.31
C ALA A 107 12.44 6.87 -10.04
N GLU A 108 12.03 7.35 -8.88
CA GLU A 108 12.53 6.89 -7.57
C GLU A 108 12.20 5.41 -7.35
N PHE A 109 10.96 5.00 -7.63
CA PHE A 109 10.54 3.59 -7.56
C PHE A 109 11.37 2.69 -8.47
N LEU A 110 11.45 3.01 -9.76
CA LEU A 110 12.22 2.24 -10.74
C LEU A 110 13.71 2.24 -10.42
N GLY A 111 14.24 3.33 -9.85
CA GLY A 111 15.60 3.42 -9.36
C GLY A 111 15.90 2.38 -8.27
N ARG A 112 14.99 2.23 -7.30
CA ARG A 112 15.10 1.20 -6.26
C ARG A 112 15.05 -0.20 -6.85
N VAL A 113 14.07 -0.49 -7.71
CA VAL A 113 13.95 -1.80 -8.35
C VAL A 113 15.22 -2.13 -9.15
N ARG A 114 15.79 -1.16 -9.87
CA ARG A 114 16.98 -1.36 -10.72
C ARG A 114 18.22 -1.78 -9.93
N GLN A 115 18.39 -1.29 -8.70
CA GLN A 115 19.55 -1.61 -7.87
C GLN A 115 19.63 -3.10 -7.50
N LYS A 116 18.50 -3.81 -7.50
CA LYS A 116 18.46 -5.24 -7.21
C LYS A 116 18.29 -6.05 -8.49
N ASN A 117 17.42 -5.59 -9.37
CA ASN A 117 17.11 -6.33 -10.58
C ASN A 117 16.83 -5.37 -11.76
N PRO A 118 17.84 -5.09 -12.60
CA PRO A 118 17.71 -4.22 -13.74
C PRO A 118 16.67 -4.66 -14.77
N ALA A 119 16.46 -5.97 -14.93
CA ALA A 119 15.41 -6.50 -15.80
C ALA A 119 14.04 -6.09 -15.25
N HIS A 120 13.84 -6.17 -13.93
CA HIS A 120 12.61 -5.80 -13.21
C HIS A 120 12.26 -4.34 -13.31
N ALA A 121 13.24 -3.46 -13.20
CA ALA A 121 13.02 -2.05 -13.47
C ALA A 121 12.61 -1.81 -14.94
N SER A 122 13.23 -2.51 -15.89
CA SER A 122 12.94 -2.33 -17.32
C SER A 122 11.53 -2.79 -17.69
N ALA A 123 11.10 -3.96 -17.20
CA ALA A 123 9.76 -4.47 -17.44
C ALA A 123 8.69 -3.60 -16.77
N ALA A 124 8.89 -3.18 -15.51
CA ALA A 124 7.98 -2.27 -14.82
C ALA A 124 7.88 -0.92 -15.55
N ALA A 125 9.02 -0.36 -15.98
CA ALA A 125 9.05 0.88 -16.77
C ALA A 125 8.25 0.76 -18.07
N ALA A 126 8.36 -0.38 -18.77
CA ALA A 126 7.59 -0.63 -19.99
C ALA A 126 6.08 -0.71 -19.73
N GLN A 127 5.64 -1.27 -18.59
CA GLN A 127 4.24 -1.29 -18.21
C GLN A 127 3.72 0.11 -17.87
N PHE A 128 4.47 0.88 -17.08
CA PHE A 128 4.08 2.25 -16.71
C PHE A 128 4.16 3.25 -17.86
N ALA A 129 4.93 2.96 -18.92
CA ALA A 129 4.89 3.74 -20.16
C ALA A 129 3.59 3.53 -20.95
N LYS A 130 2.99 2.34 -20.85
CA LYS A 130 1.74 1.99 -21.54
C LYS A 130 0.49 2.33 -20.73
N HIS A 131 0.62 2.33 -19.42
CA HIS A 131 -0.52 2.40 -18.51
C HIS A 131 -0.35 3.52 -17.48
N ASP A 132 -1.40 4.33 -17.34
CA ASP A 132 -1.48 5.37 -16.31
C ASP A 132 -1.86 4.73 -14.96
N TYR A 133 -0.87 4.57 -14.08
CA TYR A 133 -1.08 3.96 -12.76
C TYR A 133 -2.10 4.73 -11.91
N ALA A 134 -2.20 6.06 -12.06
CA ALA A 134 -3.13 6.85 -11.27
C ALA A 134 -4.58 6.59 -11.70
N LYS A 135 -4.81 6.42 -13.01
CA LYS A 135 -6.11 6.00 -13.54
C LYS A 135 -6.48 4.58 -13.13
N ILE A 136 -5.52 3.64 -13.19
CA ILE A 136 -5.74 2.25 -12.75
C ILE A 136 -6.10 2.23 -11.26
N TRP A 137 -5.30 2.89 -10.44
CA TRP A 137 -5.55 3.00 -9.00
C TRP A 137 -6.95 3.55 -8.74
N GLN A 138 -7.32 4.67 -9.36
CA GLN A 138 -8.63 5.30 -9.15
C GLN A 138 -9.78 4.38 -9.59
N GLY A 139 -9.63 3.68 -10.71
CA GLY A 139 -10.64 2.74 -11.20
C GLY A 139 -10.91 1.60 -10.23
N ILE A 140 -9.87 1.12 -9.53
CA ILE A 140 -10.00 0.03 -8.56
C ILE A 140 -10.59 0.53 -7.25
N VAL A 141 -10.17 1.71 -6.76
CA VAL A 141 -10.54 2.13 -5.40
C VAL A 141 -11.80 2.99 -5.30
N ALA A 142 -12.30 3.53 -6.43
CA ALA A 142 -13.48 4.38 -6.46
C ALA A 142 -14.71 3.76 -5.76
N PRO A 143 -15.02 2.46 -5.92
CA PRO A 143 -16.17 1.83 -5.23
C PRO A 143 -16.09 1.90 -3.69
N PHE A 144 -14.90 2.06 -3.12
CA PHE A 144 -14.70 2.16 -1.68
C PHE A 144 -14.71 3.61 -1.17
N GLY A 145 -14.89 4.59 -2.05
CA GLY A 145 -14.96 6.02 -1.71
C GLY A 145 -13.60 6.67 -1.44
N LEU A 146 -12.51 6.04 -1.86
CA LEU A 146 -11.15 6.57 -1.70
C LEU A 146 -10.83 7.63 -2.76
N LYS A 147 -10.21 8.74 -2.33
CA LYS A 147 -9.87 9.91 -3.13
C LYS A 147 -8.50 9.77 -3.76
N SER A 148 -8.39 10.10 -5.05
CA SER A 148 -7.13 10.03 -5.79
C SER A 148 -5.98 10.76 -5.12
N ASN A 149 -6.18 11.98 -4.64
CA ASN A 149 -5.07 12.80 -4.15
C ASN A 149 -5.13 12.96 -2.63
N ASP A 150 -5.30 11.85 -1.91
CA ASP A 150 -5.17 11.75 -0.47
C ASP A 150 -4.19 10.64 -0.11
N ALA A 151 -3.13 10.99 0.61
CA ALA A 151 -2.04 10.05 0.92
C ALA A 151 -2.49 8.97 1.92
N GLY A 152 -3.45 9.29 2.79
CA GLY A 152 -4.07 8.31 3.68
C GLY A 152 -4.93 7.32 2.93
N ASP A 153 -5.66 7.78 1.90
CA ASP A 153 -6.47 6.90 1.04
C ASP A 153 -5.58 5.96 0.21
N ALA A 154 -4.48 6.46 -0.36
CA ALA A 154 -3.49 5.65 -1.07
C ALA A 154 -2.87 4.56 -0.17
N MET A 155 -2.48 4.91 1.05
CA MET A 155 -1.96 3.95 2.02
C MET A 155 -3.03 2.95 2.48
N THR A 156 -4.27 3.40 2.67
CA THR A 156 -5.41 2.53 3.02
C THR A 156 -5.61 1.46 1.97
N ALA A 157 -5.68 1.86 0.70
CA ALA A 157 -5.83 0.93 -0.41
C ALA A 157 -4.69 -0.12 -0.44
N TYR A 158 -3.45 0.32 -0.25
CA TYR A 158 -2.28 -0.55 -0.24
C TYR A 158 -2.35 -1.62 0.86
N LEU A 159 -2.67 -1.23 2.10
CA LEU A 159 -2.75 -2.17 3.22
C LEU A 159 -3.96 -3.10 3.11
N VAL A 160 -5.11 -2.60 2.67
CA VAL A 160 -6.31 -3.42 2.46
C VAL A 160 -6.07 -4.46 1.37
N LEU A 161 -5.44 -4.08 0.26
CA LEU A 161 -5.07 -5.03 -0.79
C LEU A 161 -4.09 -6.09 -0.27
N GLY A 162 -3.08 -5.69 0.50
CA GLY A 162 -2.19 -6.62 1.20
C GLY A 162 -2.95 -7.61 2.05
N TRP A 163 -3.91 -7.13 2.84
CA TRP A 163 -4.74 -7.98 3.70
C TRP A 163 -5.59 -8.96 2.88
N MET A 164 -6.21 -8.51 1.78
CA MET A 164 -6.98 -9.37 0.88
C MET A 164 -6.13 -10.50 0.33
N ILE A 165 -4.92 -10.19 -0.13
CA ILE A 165 -3.98 -11.17 -0.68
C ILE A 165 -3.55 -12.19 0.39
N VAL A 166 -3.13 -11.71 1.56
CA VAL A 166 -2.64 -12.56 2.66
C VAL A 166 -3.72 -13.47 3.21
N ASN A 167 -4.97 -13.00 3.26
CA ASN A 167 -6.09 -13.75 3.83
C ASN A 167 -6.93 -14.49 2.78
N GLY A 168 -6.56 -14.41 1.50
CA GLY A 168 -7.36 -14.97 0.40
C GLY A 168 -8.79 -14.42 0.38
N ALA A 169 -8.99 -13.18 0.82
CA ALA A 169 -10.31 -12.57 0.98
C ALA A 169 -10.79 -11.92 -0.33
N GLY A 170 -12.11 -11.88 -0.50
CA GLY A 170 -12.75 -11.09 -1.54
C GLY A 170 -12.76 -9.58 -1.24
N ASP A 171 -13.49 -8.83 -2.05
CA ASP A 171 -13.61 -7.39 -1.88
C ASP A 171 -14.24 -7.04 -0.52
N PRO A 172 -13.64 -6.11 0.24
CA PRO A 172 -14.15 -5.68 1.54
C PRO A 172 -15.39 -4.79 1.39
N SER A 173 -16.13 -4.58 2.48
CA SER A 173 -17.19 -3.57 2.45
C SER A 173 -16.60 -2.15 2.44
N PRO A 174 -17.28 -1.14 1.87
CA PRO A 174 -16.84 0.25 1.99
C PRO A 174 -16.75 0.72 3.46
N ALA A 175 -17.54 0.14 4.37
CA ALA A 175 -17.48 0.46 5.80
C ALA A 175 -16.17 -0.01 6.43
N ASP A 176 -15.71 -1.20 6.06
CA ASP A 176 -14.42 -1.75 6.50
C ASP A 176 -13.25 -0.89 6.03
N VAL A 177 -13.25 -0.50 4.76
CA VAL A 177 -12.20 0.37 4.19
C VAL A 177 -12.17 1.73 4.89
N ARG A 178 -13.32 2.33 5.18
CA ARG A 178 -13.41 3.58 5.96
C ARG A 178 -12.87 3.41 7.38
N GLY A 179 -13.11 2.27 8.01
CA GLY A 179 -12.55 1.94 9.31
C GLY A 179 -11.03 1.94 9.31
N VAL A 180 -10.42 1.25 8.33
CA VAL A 180 -8.96 1.25 8.15
C VAL A 180 -8.44 2.66 7.87
N ARG A 181 -9.14 3.44 7.04
CA ARG A 181 -8.77 4.84 6.74
C ARG A 181 -8.73 5.73 7.99
N SER A 182 -9.66 5.52 8.93
CA SER A 182 -9.69 6.24 10.21
C SER A 182 -8.47 5.91 11.08
N GLN A 183 -8.13 4.62 11.18
CA GLN A 183 -6.95 4.15 11.91
C GLN A 183 -5.65 4.74 11.31
N ILE A 184 -5.54 4.70 9.98
CA ILE A 184 -4.40 5.28 9.25
C ILE A 184 -4.33 6.79 9.43
N GLY A 185 -5.45 7.51 9.35
CA GLY A 185 -5.48 8.96 9.58
C GLY A 185 -4.89 9.36 10.93
N THR A 186 -5.20 8.57 11.97
CA THR A 186 -4.66 8.76 13.33
C THR A 186 -3.17 8.44 13.43
N ALA A 187 -2.70 7.44 12.69
CA ALA A 187 -1.27 7.11 12.65
C ALA A 187 -0.47 8.18 11.91
N LEU A 188 -0.96 8.62 10.75
CA LEU A 188 -0.27 9.56 9.86
C LEU A 188 -0.24 11.00 10.40
N SER A 189 -1.22 11.41 11.21
CA SER A 189 -1.18 12.74 11.86
C SER A 189 -0.01 12.92 12.82
N ARG A 190 0.61 11.81 13.26
CA ARG A 190 1.80 11.80 14.13
C ARG A 190 3.11 11.64 13.36
N ASP A 191 3.04 11.43 12.05
CA ASP A 191 4.20 11.21 11.20
C ASP A 191 4.60 12.51 10.49
N SER A 192 5.75 13.07 10.88
CA SER A 192 6.22 14.37 10.39
C SER A 192 6.40 14.43 8.87
N ARG A 193 6.54 13.28 8.19
CA ARG A 193 6.64 13.22 6.73
C ARG A 193 5.35 13.67 6.05
N PHE A 194 4.21 13.50 6.71
CA PHE A 194 2.90 13.93 6.20
C PHE A 194 2.53 15.35 6.62
N ASN A 195 3.38 16.06 7.36
CA ASN A 195 3.12 17.44 7.77
C ASN A 195 3.27 18.43 6.60
N SER A 196 4.11 18.12 5.62
CA SER A 196 4.32 18.97 4.43
C SER A 196 3.46 18.52 3.23
N PRO A 197 2.95 19.46 2.40
CA PRO A 197 2.26 19.12 1.16
C PRO A 197 3.11 18.27 0.20
N SER A 198 4.41 18.55 0.10
CA SER A 198 5.33 17.80 -0.75
C SER A 198 5.55 16.37 -0.26
N GLY A 199 5.68 16.18 1.05
CA GLY A 199 5.78 14.85 1.67
C GLY A 199 4.52 14.01 1.45
N ARG A 200 3.32 14.61 1.62
CA ARG A 200 2.04 13.97 1.31
C ARG A 200 1.96 13.56 -0.16
N ALA A 201 2.34 14.44 -1.08
CA ALA A 201 2.28 14.15 -2.51
C ALA A 201 3.24 13.01 -2.91
N LYS A 202 4.47 13.06 -2.42
CA LYS A 202 5.47 12.02 -2.69
C LYS A 202 5.03 10.65 -2.19
N LEU A 203 4.63 10.55 -0.92
CA LEU A 203 4.21 9.28 -0.32
C LEU A 203 2.87 8.80 -0.90
N GLY A 204 1.94 9.70 -1.19
CA GLY A 204 0.67 9.37 -1.85
C GLY A 204 0.87 8.74 -3.22
N GLU A 205 1.70 9.34 -4.09
CA GLU A 205 1.99 8.77 -5.42
C GLU A 205 2.77 7.45 -5.32
N GLU A 206 3.71 7.33 -4.38
CA GLU A 206 4.42 6.07 -4.12
C GLU A 206 3.45 4.94 -3.74
N PHE A 207 2.52 5.17 -2.81
CA PHE A 207 1.55 4.16 -2.42
C PHE A 207 0.63 3.73 -3.57
N LYS A 208 0.29 4.62 -4.50
CA LYS A 208 -0.43 4.24 -5.72
C LYS A 208 0.38 3.29 -6.60
N ILE A 209 1.66 3.59 -6.81
CA ILE A 209 2.57 2.74 -7.61
C ILE A 209 2.71 1.37 -6.97
N LEU A 210 2.92 1.32 -5.65
CA LEU A 210 2.99 0.08 -4.88
C LEU A 210 1.69 -0.72 -4.97
N PHE A 211 0.54 -0.07 -4.83
CA PHE A 211 -0.77 -0.70 -4.95
C PHE A 211 -0.97 -1.31 -6.34
N VAL A 212 -0.75 -0.55 -7.42
CA VAL A 212 -0.98 -1.04 -8.79
C VAL A 212 -0.06 -2.21 -9.11
N THR A 213 1.19 -2.13 -8.68
CA THR A 213 2.17 -3.20 -8.81
C THR A 213 1.74 -4.46 -8.06
N LEU A 214 1.36 -4.32 -6.78
CA LEU A 214 0.88 -5.42 -5.95
C LEU A 214 -0.40 -6.05 -6.53
N HIS A 215 -1.34 -5.23 -7.01
CA HIS A 215 -2.57 -5.70 -7.64
C HIS A 215 -2.25 -6.47 -8.93
N SER A 216 -1.34 -5.96 -9.75
CA SER A 216 -0.89 -6.64 -10.98
C SER A 216 -0.31 -8.02 -10.68
N GLY A 217 0.58 -8.11 -9.67
CA GLY A 217 1.15 -9.39 -9.26
C GLY A 217 0.10 -10.35 -8.72
N TRP A 218 -0.89 -9.87 -7.95
CA TRP A 218 -2.01 -10.69 -7.50
C TRP A 218 -2.84 -11.24 -8.67
N GLN A 219 -3.13 -10.42 -9.67
CA GLN A 219 -3.86 -10.87 -10.87
C GLN A 219 -3.07 -11.92 -11.68
N SER A 220 -1.74 -11.78 -11.77
CA SER A 220 -0.89 -12.81 -12.40
C SER A 220 -0.86 -14.09 -11.60
N ALA A 221 -0.70 -13.99 -10.28
CA ALA A 221 -0.70 -15.13 -9.38
C ALA A 221 -2.00 -15.94 -9.45
N ARG A 222 -3.14 -15.26 -9.63
CA ARG A 222 -4.44 -15.89 -9.89
C ARG A 222 -4.46 -16.68 -11.20
N LYS A 223 -3.94 -16.09 -12.28
CA LYS A 223 -3.91 -16.73 -13.61
C LYS A 223 -2.96 -17.93 -13.64
N GLU A 224 -1.85 -17.84 -12.93
CA GLU A 224 -0.79 -18.84 -12.88
C GLU A 224 -1.03 -19.94 -11.82
N GLY A 225 -2.07 -19.80 -10.99
CA GLY A 225 -2.45 -20.80 -9.99
C GLY A 225 -1.54 -20.85 -8.75
N ASN A 226 -0.78 -19.79 -8.44
CA ASN A 226 0.21 -19.76 -7.37
C ASN A 226 -0.14 -18.82 -6.20
N LEU A 227 -1.41 -18.41 -6.08
CA LEU A 227 -1.92 -17.48 -5.06
C LEU A 227 -1.37 -17.72 -3.64
N SER A 228 -1.24 -18.98 -3.23
CA SER A 228 -0.74 -19.35 -1.91
C SER A 228 0.72 -18.92 -1.69
N GLN A 229 1.58 -19.15 -2.68
CA GLN A 229 2.98 -18.72 -2.63
C GLN A 229 3.08 -17.20 -2.64
N TYR A 230 2.35 -16.56 -3.55
CA TYR A 230 2.30 -15.10 -3.65
C TYR A 230 1.83 -14.46 -2.34
N GLY A 231 0.78 -15.01 -1.72
CA GLY A 231 0.25 -14.54 -0.44
C GLY A 231 1.25 -14.64 0.71
N ARG A 232 2.05 -15.72 0.77
CA ARG A 232 3.13 -15.86 1.77
C ARG A 232 4.20 -14.78 1.60
N GLY A 233 4.64 -14.52 0.37
CA GLY A 233 5.61 -13.45 0.11
C GLY A 233 5.06 -12.09 0.53
N VAL A 234 3.83 -11.77 0.13
CA VAL A 234 3.19 -10.50 0.52
C VAL A 234 3.02 -10.37 2.03
N SER A 235 2.70 -11.46 2.74
CA SER A 235 2.63 -11.49 4.20
C SER A 235 3.96 -11.11 4.84
N GLN A 236 5.06 -11.73 4.41
CA GLN A 236 6.40 -11.45 4.92
C GLN A 236 6.80 -9.99 4.67
N MET A 237 6.54 -9.47 3.47
CA MET A 237 6.77 -8.06 3.16
C MET A 237 5.97 -7.10 4.00
N MET A 238 4.66 -7.33 4.13
CA MET A 238 3.81 -6.42 4.88
C MET A 238 4.23 -6.37 6.35
N LEU A 239 4.62 -7.52 6.92
CA LEU A 239 5.19 -7.58 8.26
C LEU A 239 6.51 -6.79 8.36
N GLN A 240 7.43 -6.97 7.41
CA GLN A 240 8.71 -6.25 7.40
C GLN A 240 8.55 -4.74 7.18
N GLN A 241 7.60 -4.31 6.33
CA GLN A 241 7.42 -2.91 5.94
C GLN A 241 6.58 -2.11 6.93
N SER A 242 5.49 -2.71 7.43
CA SER A 242 4.52 -2.02 8.29
C SER A 242 4.66 -2.38 9.78
N GLY A 243 5.36 -3.47 10.08
CA GLY A 243 5.38 -4.06 11.43
C GLY A 243 4.07 -4.76 11.82
N ILE A 244 3.14 -4.91 10.86
CA ILE A 244 1.83 -5.53 11.08
C ILE A 244 1.81 -6.89 10.42
N ASP A 245 1.52 -7.92 11.20
CA ASP A 245 1.17 -9.22 10.65
C ASP A 245 -0.27 -9.17 10.13
N LEU A 246 -0.42 -8.98 8.81
CA LEU A 246 -1.75 -8.95 8.19
C LEU A 246 -2.48 -10.31 8.25
N SER A 247 -1.78 -11.40 8.55
CA SER A 247 -2.39 -12.71 8.73
C SER A 247 -3.07 -12.84 10.10
N SER A 248 -2.65 -12.04 11.09
CA SER A 248 -3.19 -12.04 12.45
C SER A 248 -4.34 -11.04 12.66
N VAL A 249 -4.76 -10.31 11.63
CA VAL A 249 -5.83 -9.31 11.71
C VAL A 249 -7.02 -9.69 10.84
N ALA A 250 -8.22 -9.38 11.32
CA ALA A 250 -9.47 -9.42 10.57
C ALA A 250 -9.86 -8.00 10.16
N LEU A 251 -10.70 -7.91 9.14
CA LEU A 251 -11.26 -6.65 8.67
C LEU A 251 -12.73 -6.57 9.08
N ARG A 252 -13.02 -5.75 10.10
CA ARG A 252 -14.36 -5.55 10.70
C ARG A 252 -14.50 -4.11 11.21
N GLY A 253 -14.99 -3.22 10.36
CA GLY A 253 -15.01 -1.78 10.65
C GLY A 253 -13.60 -1.19 10.82
N GLY A 254 -12.59 -1.81 10.20
CA GLY A 254 -11.17 -1.53 10.39
C GLY A 254 -10.36 -2.80 10.62
N PHE A 255 -9.04 -2.67 10.76
CA PHE A 255 -8.20 -3.80 11.18
C PHE A 255 -8.38 -4.05 12.67
N VAL A 256 -8.70 -5.30 13.02
CA VAL A 256 -8.84 -5.78 14.39
C VAL A 256 -8.08 -7.09 14.56
N PRO A 257 -7.51 -7.41 15.73
CA PRO A 257 -6.89 -8.71 15.95
C PRO A 257 -7.89 -9.86 15.70
N LYS A 258 -7.44 -10.95 15.06
CA LYS A 258 -8.19 -12.21 15.07
C LYS A 258 -8.21 -12.73 16.51
N ARG A 259 -9.37 -13.14 17.00
CA ARG A 259 -9.44 -13.91 18.25
C ARG A 259 -8.82 -15.27 17.94
N GLY A 260 -7.82 -15.66 18.72
CA GLY A 260 -7.25 -17.01 18.71
C GLY A 260 -8.26 -18.05 19.17
#